data_AF-A0A4Q6FGE3-F1
#
_entry.id   AF-A0A4Q6FGE3-F1
#
_cell.length_a   1.000
_cell.length_b   1.000
_cell.length_c   1.000
_cell.angle_alpha   90.00
_cell.angle_beta   90.00
_cell.angle_gamma   90.00
#
_symmetry.space_group_name_H-M   'P 1'
#
loop_
_entity.id
_entity.type
_entity.pdbx_description
1 polymer ?
#
loop_
_entity_poly.entity_id
_entity_poly.type
_entity_poly.pdbx_seq_one_letter_code
_entity_poly.pdbx_strand_id
1 'polypeptide(L)'
;MRYNRRGLLILAVFIPLLGCGSGGGETDVTPATGTPAPAVSTEVTTETGAAVNTTVLTSMLSHFKFTSSMDAEILNFIKYDFGTLSAWTDTTRTQAFTNLANLYGITNVNALTLSQWLMDRITYIYPDDGKDLQFAFIVPTENRVYQVSVDTAAGDGVAASNIGGGLYSIYLDQHRNGVDGMLLNFNQNYVPFLSPRTGVMQIGPSFFDQTDSLDTNDATRRGRRTVKSLYRLSVLFHEARHSDGNLQAGTLSFAHLNCPASESIAEEYIGLPACDDKANGAYNIGAQILTAMEGICDSICSPRELSVIEAIHLDVLSRLLIDDTPANYGDPSPEASLRPIDTRSYEIIPEQ
;
A
#
# COMPACT_ATOMS: atom_id res chain seq x y z
N MET A 1 -2.41 2.88 -41.10
CA MET A 1 -2.32 4.09 -40.25
C MET A 1 -0.90 4.18 -39.73
N ARG A 2 -0.19 5.30 -39.95
CA ARG A 2 1.14 5.49 -39.36
C ARG A 2 0.93 5.94 -37.91
N TYR A 3 1.43 5.16 -36.95
CA TYR A 3 1.46 5.56 -35.54
C TYR A 3 2.16 6.91 -35.41
N ASN A 4 1.50 7.86 -34.78
CA ASN A 4 2.08 9.18 -34.55
C ASN A 4 3.04 9.09 -33.36
N ARG A 5 4.31 8.76 -33.63
CA ARG A 5 5.38 8.65 -32.63
C ARG A 5 5.48 9.84 -31.67
N ARG A 6 5.02 11.03 -32.08
CA ARG A 6 5.02 12.23 -31.23
C ARG A 6 3.98 12.20 -30.10
N GLY A 7 2.97 11.35 -30.17
CA GLY A 7 1.94 11.24 -29.13
C GLY A 7 2.37 10.39 -27.93
N LEU A 8 3.24 9.41 -28.12
CA LEU A 8 3.71 8.51 -27.05
C LEU A 8 4.85 9.11 -26.21
N LEU A 9 5.62 10.04 -26.79
CA LEU A 9 6.90 10.52 -26.26
C LEU A 9 6.84 11.83 -25.48
N ILE A 10 5.65 12.41 -25.29
CA ILE A 10 5.44 13.56 -24.42
C ILE A 10 4.22 13.28 -23.54
N LEU A 11 4.28 12.17 -22.82
CA LEU A 11 3.40 11.94 -21.68
C LEU A 11 4.26 12.20 -20.44
N ALA A 12 4.39 13.46 -20.05
CA ALA A 12 4.74 13.78 -18.67
C ALA A 12 3.53 13.39 -17.82
N VAL A 13 3.42 12.09 -17.52
CA VAL A 13 2.38 11.58 -16.65
C VAL A 13 2.77 11.95 -15.24
N PHE A 14 2.23 13.05 -14.75
CA PHE A 14 2.06 13.21 -13.32
C PHE A 14 1.01 12.19 -12.90
N ILE A 15 1.46 11.05 -12.35
CA ILE A 15 0.60 10.30 -11.43
C ILE A 15 0.58 11.18 -10.19
N PRO A 16 -0.56 11.79 -9.80
CA PRO A 16 -0.61 12.48 -8.54
C PRO A 16 -0.41 11.41 -7.45
N LEU A 17 0.84 11.29 -6.98
CA LEU A 17 1.21 10.42 -5.87
C LEU A 17 0.83 11.11 -4.60
N LEU A 18 -0.44 10.92 -4.29
CA LEU A 18 -1.07 11.45 -3.11
C LEU A 18 -0.96 10.34 -2.09
N GLY A 19 0.25 10.17 -1.60
CA GLY A 19 0.49 9.22 -0.53
C GLY A 19 -0.15 9.74 0.76
N CYS A 20 -0.63 8.81 1.57
CA CYS A 20 -1.30 9.16 2.81
C CYS A 20 -0.27 9.48 3.88
N GLY A 21 -0.34 10.70 4.41
CA GLY A 21 0.59 11.21 5.39
C GLY A 21 -0.10 11.83 6.61
N SER A 22 0.39 11.50 7.80
CA SER A 22 0.11 12.23 9.03
C SER A 22 1.10 13.40 9.09
N GLY A 23 0.64 14.64 8.89
CA GLY A 23 1.50 15.80 8.64
C GLY A 23 2.75 15.93 9.56
N GLY A 24 3.90 16.20 8.93
CA GLY A 24 4.95 17.08 9.44
C GLY A 24 6.06 16.45 10.31
N GLY A 25 7.21 16.19 9.69
CA GLY A 25 8.52 16.13 10.33
C GLY A 25 9.64 16.03 9.30
N GLU A 26 10.48 17.06 9.17
CA GLU A 26 11.66 17.06 8.28
C GLU A 26 12.62 15.92 8.66
N THR A 27 13.00 15.08 7.69
CA THR A 27 14.08 14.11 7.85
C THR A 27 14.98 14.10 6.62
N ASP A 28 16.23 14.53 6.80
CA ASP A 28 17.33 14.27 5.86
C ASP A 28 17.71 12.78 5.94
N VAL A 29 17.44 12.01 4.88
CA VAL A 29 17.89 10.62 4.77
C VAL A 29 18.75 10.46 3.51
N THR A 30 20.02 10.14 3.72
CA THR A 30 20.97 9.86 2.64
C THR A 30 20.77 8.43 2.12
N PRO A 31 20.61 8.19 0.80
CA PRO A 31 20.41 6.83 0.27
C PRO A 31 21.66 5.96 0.42
N ALA A 32 21.50 4.75 0.96
CA ALA A 32 22.57 3.74 1.00
C ALA A 32 22.66 2.95 -0.32
N THR A 33 23.88 2.65 -0.77
CA THR A 33 24.14 1.87 -2.00
C THR A 33 23.95 0.36 -1.76
N GLY A 34 23.12 -0.29 -2.59
CA GLY A 34 22.57 -1.63 -2.37
C GLY A 34 23.57 -2.81 -2.43
N THR A 35 23.47 -3.67 -1.42
CA THR A 35 23.95 -5.07 -1.39
C THR A 35 22.75 -5.97 -1.76
N PRO A 36 22.92 -7.17 -2.35
CA PRO A 36 21.80 -8.07 -2.62
C PRO A 36 20.89 -8.29 -1.40
N ALA A 37 19.58 -8.34 -1.63
CA ALA A 37 18.58 -8.47 -0.58
C ALA A 37 18.91 -9.69 0.32
N PRO A 38 19.04 -9.50 1.64
CA PRO A 38 19.44 -10.57 2.55
C PRO A 38 18.42 -11.71 2.55
N ALA A 39 18.91 -12.94 2.79
CA ALA A 39 18.05 -14.11 2.96
C ALA A 39 16.98 -13.83 4.03
N VAL A 40 15.73 -14.17 3.71
CA VAL A 40 14.59 -13.86 4.57
C VAL A 40 14.49 -14.91 5.67
N SER A 41 15.00 -14.57 6.86
CA SER A 41 14.74 -15.34 8.08
C SER A 41 13.28 -15.18 8.52
N THR A 42 12.67 -16.27 8.98
CA THR A 42 11.33 -16.29 9.58
C THR A 42 11.36 -16.15 11.10
N GLU A 43 12.55 -16.03 11.70
CA GLU A 43 12.72 -15.79 13.13
C GLU A 43 12.44 -14.30 13.42
N VAL A 44 11.23 -14.01 13.88
CA VAL A 44 10.79 -12.66 14.25
C VAL A 44 10.29 -12.70 15.69
N THR A 45 10.92 -11.92 16.56
CA THR A 45 10.41 -11.65 17.91
C THR A 45 9.40 -10.51 17.83
N THR A 46 8.17 -10.76 18.26
CA THR A 46 7.10 -9.74 18.29
C THR A 46 6.70 -9.44 19.71
N GLU A 47 6.11 -8.28 19.92
CA GLU A 47 5.69 -7.85 21.26
C GLU A 47 4.34 -8.40 21.68
N THR A 48 3.59 -9.05 20.78
CA THR A 48 2.22 -9.55 21.05
C THR A 48 2.13 -10.53 22.23
N GLY A 49 3.24 -11.13 22.64
CA GLY A 49 3.27 -12.19 23.66
C GLY A 49 2.70 -13.54 23.19
N ALA A 50 2.12 -13.57 21.98
CA ALA A 50 1.64 -14.78 21.33
C ALA A 50 2.72 -15.39 20.44
N ALA A 51 2.61 -16.70 20.20
CA ALA A 51 3.46 -17.38 19.25
C ALA A 51 3.14 -16.92 17.82
N VAL A 52 4.18 -16.54 17.07
CA VAL A 52 4.07 -16.19 15.65
C VAL A 52 3.61 -17.40 14.84
N ASN A 53 2.53 -17.25 14.05
CA ASN A 53 2.16 -18.26 13.07
C ASN A 53 3.16 -18.25 11.91
N THR A 54 4.17 -19.13 11.98
CA THR A 54 5.26 -19.19 11.01
C THR A 54 4.81 -19.53 9.60
N THR A 55 3.72 -20.28 9.43
CA THR A 55 3.14 -20.55 8.11
C THR A 55 2.61 -19.28 7.46
N VAL A 56 1.85 -18.48 8.22
CA VAL A 56 1.32 -17.19 7.72
C VAL A 56 2.48 -16.22 7.42
N LEU A 57 3.43 -16.07 8.34
CA LEU A 57 4.58 -15.19 8.15
C LEU A 57 5.41 -15.59 6.91
N THR A 58 5.70 -16.88 6.75
CA THR A 58 6.45 -17.39 5.58
C THR A 58 5.70 -17.12 4.28
N SER A 59 4.38 -17.32 4.28
CA SER A 59 3.54 -17.03 3.11
C SER A 59 3.67 -15.56 2.70
N MET A 60 3.48 -14.62 3.63
CA MET A 60 3.61 -13.19 3.37
C MET A 60 5.00 -12.83 2.84
N LEU A 61 6.06 -13.28 3.52
CA LEU A 61 7.44 -12.99 3.15
C LEU A 61 7.86 -13.59 1.80
N SER A 62 7.25 -14.71 1.39
CA SER A 62 7.48 -15.31 0.07
C SER A 62 6.70 -14.64 -1.06
N HIS A 63 5.51 -14.12 -0.73
CA HIS A 63 4.61 -13.46 -1.67
C HIS A 63 5.15 -12.09 -2.08
N PHE A 64 5.37 -11.21 -1.11
CA PHE A 64 5.83 -9.84 -1.38
C PHE A 64 7.23 -9.82 -1.99
N LYS A 65 7.37 -9.05 -3.07
CA LYS A 65 8.64 -8.83 -3.77
C LYS A 65 9.17 -7.46 -3.38
N PHE A 66 10.37 -7.43 -2.81
CA PHE A 66 11.05 -6.20 -2.42
C PHE A 66 12.11 -5.83 -3.45
N THR A 67 12.27 -4.54 -3.72
CA THR A 67 13.36 -4.10 -4.59
C THR A 67 14.72 -4.33 -3.91
N SER A 68 15.77 -4.52 -4.70
CA SER A 68 17.14 -4.72 -4.23
C SER A 68 17.76 -3.46 -3.63
N SER A 69 17.17 -2.28 -3.87
CA SER A 69 17.54 -1.03 -3.21
C SER A 69 16.89 -0.85 -1.83
N MET A 70 16.01 -1.74 -1.39
CA MET A 70 15.36 -1.63 -0.09
C MET A 70 16.38 -1.79 1.04
N ASP A 71 16.42 -0.83 1.95
CA ASP A 71 17.31 -0.89 3.10
C ASP A 71 16.98 -2.11 4.00
N ALA A 72 18.01 -2.74 4.56
CA ALA A 72 17.84 -3.93 5.38
C ALA A 72 17.07 -3.66 6.68
N GLU A 73 17.19 -2.45 7.23
CA GLU A 73 16.44 -1.99 8.39
C GLU A 73 14.95 -1.86 8.07
N ILE A 74 14.61 -1.21 6.94
CA ILE A 74 13.22 -1.12 6.44
C ILE A 74 12.62 -2.53 6.29
N LEU A 75 13.35 -3.46 5.67
CA LEU A 75 12.91 -4.85 5.54
C LEU A 75 12.68 -5.53 6.89
N ASN A 76 13.49 -5.23 7.90
CA ASN A 76 13.33 -5.81 9.22
C ASN A 76 12.11 -5.24 9.96
N PHE A 77 11.79 -3.96 9.78
CA PHE A 77 10.53 -3.41 10.30
C PHE A 77 9.31 -4.02 9.62
N ILE A 78 9.30 -4.16 8.30
CA ILE A 78 8.20 -4.82 7.59
C ILE A 78 8.03 -6.27 8.05
N LYS A 79 9.12 -7.01 8.26
CA LYS A 79 9.08 -8.36 8.86
C LYS A 79 8.48 -8.35 10.25
N TYR A 80 8.85 -7.37 11.09
CA TYR A 80 8.29 -7.21 12.43
C TYR A 80 6.78 -6.93 12.40
N ASP A 81 6.32 -6.09 11.47
CA ASP A 81 4.90 -5.78 11.28
C ASP A 81 4.13 -7.02 10.81
N PHE A 82 4.65 -7.77 9.83
CA PHE A 82 4.07 -9.06 9.40
C PHE A 82 4.10 -10.11 10.52
N GLY A 83 5.16 -10.12 11.34
CA GLY A 83 5.24 -10.91 12.55
C GLY A 83 4.09 -10.56 13.51
N THR A 84 3.85 -9.28 13.73
CA THR A 84 2.77 -8.78 14.59
C THR A 84 1.41 -9.24 14.09
N LEU A 85 1.13 -9.11 12.79
CA LEU A 85 -0.11 -9.60 12.17
C LEU A 85 -0.23 -11.13 12.29
N SER A 86 0.84 -11.88 12.05
CA SER A 86 0.83 -13.34 12.08
C SER A 86 0.75 -13.93 13.50
N ALA A 87 1.13 -13.18 14.53
CA ALA A 87 0.94 -13.56 15.93
C ALA A 87 -0.44 -13.15 16.48
N TRP A 88 -1.24 -12.42 15.72
CA TRP A 88 -2.53 -11.91 16.19
C TRP A 88 -3.56 -13.02 16.39
N THR A 89 -4.10 -13.10 17.59
CA THR A 89 -5.00 -14.18 18.06
C THR A 89 -6.19 -13.68 18.87
N ASP A 90 -6.43 -12.35 18.90
CA ASP A 90 -7.54 -11.78 19.66
C ASP A 90 -8.89 -12.26 19.09
N THR A 91 -9.79 -12.64 19.99
CA THR A 91 -11.16 -13.10 19.70
C THR A 91 -12.21 -12.34 20.53
N THR A 92 -11.79 -11.40 21.37
CA THR A 92 -12.65 -10.73 22.37
C THR A 92 -13.44 -9.57 21.79
N ARG A 93 -12.95 -8.91 20.73
CA ARG A 93 -13.56 -7.74 20.08
C ARG A 93 -14.57 -8.11 18.98
N THR A 94 -15.55 -8.95 19.30
CA THR A 94 -16.50 -9.56 18.34
C THR A 94 -17.22 -8.57 17.42
N GLN A 95 -17.67 -7.42 17.93
CA GLN A 95 -18.32 -6.40 17.10
C GLN A 95 -17.35 -5.76 16.09
N ALA A 96 -16.13 -5.42 16.52
CA ALA A 96 -15.11 -4.87 15.63
C ALA A 96 -14.76 -5.87 14.52
N PHE A 97 -14.68 -7.17 14.85
CA PHE A 97 -14.43 -8.22 13.86
C PHE A 97 -15.59 -8.41 12.89
N THR A 98 -16.82 -8.28 13.36
CA THR A 98 -18.00 -8.33 12.47
C THR A 98 -18.00 -7.16 11.49
N ASN A 99 -17.71 -5.94 11.99
CA ASN A 99 -17.61 -4.75 11.14
C ASN A 99 -16.49 -4.91 10.10
N LEU A 100 -15.31 -5.35 10.53
CA LEU A 100 -14.16 -5.57 9.66
C LEU A 100 -14.44 -6.66 8.62
N ALA A 101 -15.04 -7.78 9.03
CA ALA A 101 -15.43 -8.88 8.14
C ALA A 101 -16.34 -8.39 7.00
N ASN A 102 -17.39 -7.64 7.35
CA ASN A 102 -18.32 -7.05 6.39
C ASN A 102 -17.61 -6.07 5.45
N LEU A 103 -16.74 -5.21 6.00
CA LEU A 103 -16.02 -4.19 5.25
C LEU A 103 -15.04 -4.79 4.23
N TYR A 104 -14.37 -5.88 4.62
CA TYR A 104 -13.34 -6.56 3.84
C TYR A 104 -13.93 -7.60 2.88
N GLY A 105 -15.20 -7.96 3.05
CA GLY A 105 -15.84 -9.04 2.31
C GLY A 105 -15.26 -10.43 2.66
N ILE A 106 -14.86 -10.63 3.92
CA ILE A 106 -14.29 -11.89 4.41
C ILE A 106 -15.21 -12.52 5.45
N THR A 107 -15.18 -13.85 5.57
CA THR A 107 -16.06 -14.56 6.53
C THR A 107 -15.53 -14.51 7.96
N ASN A 108 -14.21 -14.58 8.13
CA ASN A 108 -13.55 -14.63 9.44
C ASN A 108 -12.44 -13.60 9.48
N VAL A 109 -12.23 -13.00 10.64
CA VAL A 109 -11.13 -12.07 10.91
C VAL A 109 -10.09 -12.80 11.76
N ASN A 110 -8.94 -13.09 11.16
CA ASN A 110 -7.78 -13.65 11.84
C ASN A 110 -6.52 -13.37 11.01
N ALA A 111 -5.35 -13.72 11.55
CA ALA A 111 -4.07 -13.57 10.87
C ALA A 111 -4.05 -14.15 9.44
N LEU A 112 -4.60 -15.36 9.23
CA LEU A 112 -4.61 -16.01 7.93
C LEU A 112 -5.45 -15.23 6.92
N THR A 113 -6.70 -14.92 7.24
CA THR A 113 -7.61 -14.26 6.29
C THR A 113 -7.19 -12.83 5.98
N LEU A 114 -6.68 -12.09 6.97
CA LEU A 114 -6.17 -10.73 6.75
C LEU A 114 -4.88 -10.71 5.94
N SER A 115 -3.95 -11.65 6.21
CA SER A 115 -2.72 -11.76 5.41
C SER A 115 -3.04 -12.08 3.94
N GLN A 116 -3.98 -13.01 3.69
CA GLN A 116 -4.44 -13.30 2.34
C GLN A 116 -5.09 -12.08 1.69
N TRP A 117 -5.94 -11.35 2.41
CA TRP A 117 -6.58 -10.14 1.89
C TRP A 117 -5.56 -9.10 1.44
N LEU A 118 -4.47 -8.93 2.20
CA LEU A 118 -3.37 -8.03 1.86
C LEU A 118 -2.56 -8.53 0.64
N MET A 119 -2.21 -9.82 0.62
CA MET A 119 -1.46 -10.46 -0.47
C MET A 119 -2.24 -10.45 -1.80
N ASP A 120 -3.57 -10.56 -1.76
CA ASP A 120 -4.42 -10.49 -2.95
C ASP A 120 -4.39 -9.10 -3.64
N ARG A 121 -3.85 -8.08 -2.95
CA ARG A 121 -3.91 -6.67 -3.36
C ARG A 121 -2.55 -6.04 -3.59
N ILE A 122 -1.50 -6.55 -2.97
CA ILE A 122 -0.14 -6.02 -3.07
C ILE A 122 0.82 -7.15 -3.41
N THR A 123 1.71 -6.93 -4.38
CA THR A 123 2.78 -7.87 -4.72
C THR A 123 4.15 -7.24 -4.63
N TYR A 124 4.32 -6.01 -5.12
CA TYR A 124 5.62 -5.34 -5.23
C TYR A 124 5.73 -4.22 -4.21
N ILE A 125 6.87 -4.15 -3.51
CA ILE A 125 7.16 -3.13 -2.50
C ILE A 125 8.53 -2.51 -2.76
N TYR A 126 8.60 -1.18 -2.86
CA TYR A 126 9.83 -0.43 -3.09
C TYR A 126 9.89 0.82 -2.19
N PRO A 127 11.07 1.32 -1.81
CA PRO A 127 11.20 2.55 -1.06
C PRO A 127 11.08 3.76 -2.00
N ASP A 128 10.72 4.91 -1.46
CA ASP A 128 10.99 6.20 -2.08
C ASP A 128 12.49 6.53 -1.97
N ASP A 129 13.26 6.09 -2.97
CA ASP A 129 14.71 6.33 -3.06
C ASP A 129 15.08 7.43 -4.08
N GLY A 130 14.09 8.25 -4.47
CA GLY A 130 14.24 9.32 -5.46
C GLY A 130 14.51 8.84 -6.88
N LYS A 131 14.29 7.54 -7.17
CA LYS A 131 14.40 6.99 -8.53
C LYS A 131 13.02 6.82 -9.15
N ASP A 132 12.98 7.09 -10.45
CA ASP A 132 11.79 6.84 -11.25
C ASP A 132 11.46 5.35 -11.29
N LEU A 133 10.17 5.05 -11.21
CA LEU A 133 9.69 3.71 -11.46
C LEU A 133 9.70 3.42 -12.95
N GLN A 134 10.36 2.33 -13.31
CA GLN A 134 10.53 1.88 -14.67
C GLN A 134 9.42 0.89 -15.06
N PHE A 135 8.77 1.13 -16.19
CA PHE A 135 7.80 0.22 -16.79
C PHE A 135 7.98 0.17 -18.32
N ALA A 136 7.23 -0.69 -18.98
CA ALA A 136 7.27 -0.76 -20.43
C ALA A 136 5.92 -1.14 -21.02
N PHE A 137 5.66 -0.66 -22.23
CA PHE A 137 4.48 -1.00 -23.03
C PHE A 137 4.82 -1.97 -24.15
N ILE A 138 3.95 -2.96 -24.34
CA ILE A 138 4.03 -3.90 -25.44
C ILE A 138 3.15 -3.38 -26.58
N VAL A 139 3.73 -3.17 -27.76
CA VAL A 139 3.03 -2.74 -28.98
C VAL A 139 3.15 -3.85 -30.04
N PRO A 140 2.17 -4.78 -30.12
CA PRO A 140 2.28 -5.95 -30.98
C PRO A 140 2.32 -5.65 -32.46
N THR A 141 1.65 -4.59 -32.91
CA THR A 141 1.68 -4.18 -34.33
C THR A 141 3.08 -3.78 -34.79
N GLU A 142 3.98 -3.44 -33.86
CA GLU A 142 5.36 -3.08 -34.14
C GLU A 142 6.36 -4.15 -33.70
N ASN A 143 5.90 -5.23 -33.04
CA ASN A 143 6.72 -6.24 -32.38
C ASN A 143 7.77 -5.63 -31.41
N ARG A 144 7.36 -4.60 -30.64
CA ARG A 144 8.25 -3.81 -29.79
C ARG A 144 7.76 -3.68 -28.35
N VAL A 145 8.73 -3.48 -27.46
CA VAL A 145 8.55 -3.08 -26.06
C VAL A 145 9.17 -1.71 -25.86
N TYR A 146 8.39 -0.71 -25.48
CA TYR A 146 8.83 0.66 -25.22
C TYR A 146 8.99 0.89 -23.73
N GLN A 147 10.20 1.21 -23.28
CA GLN A 147 10.49 1.53 -21.88
C GLN A 147 10.08 2.97 -21.56
N VAL A 148 9.55 3.17 -20.37
CA VAL A 148 9.05 4.45 -19.86
C VAL A 148 9.34 4.54 -18.36
N SER A 149 9.72 5.73 -17.92
CA SER A 149 9.88 6.09 -16.51
C SER A 149 8.70 6.94 -16.04
N VAL A 150 8.29 6.77 -14.78
CA VAL A 150 7.43 7.71 -14.06
C VAL A 150 8.15 8.13 -12.80
N ASP A 151 8.26 9.45 -12.60
CA ASP A 151 8.68 10.02 -11.33
C ASP A 151 7.68 9.56 -10.26
N THR A 152 8.21 8.84 -9.27
CA THR A 152 7.42 8.39 -8.14
C THR A 152 7.77 9.04 -6.82
N ALA A 153 8.51 10.15 -6.81
CA ALA A 153 8.87 10.82 -5.56
C ALA A 153 7.62 11.14 -4.72
N ALA A 154 7.63 10.69 -3.46
CA ALA A 154 6.55 10.98 -2.54
C ALA A 154 6.75 12.37 -1.94
N GLY A 155 5.65 13.05 -1.63
CA GLY A 155 5.73 14.30 -0.87
C GLY A 155 6.19 14.06 0.58
N ASP A 156 6.71 15.11 1.21
CA ASP A 156 6.97 15.09 2.65
C ASP A 156 5.70 14.71 3.40
N GLY A 157 5.83 13.80 4.38
CA GLY A 157 4.70 13.30 5.16
C GLY A 157 4.10 12.00 4.64
N VAL A 158 4.35 11.58 3.39
CA VAL A 158 3.80 10.32 2.86
C VAL A 158 4.37 9.12 3.63
N ALA A 159 3.49 8.32 4.22
CA ALA A 159 3.86 7.06 4.84
C ALA A 159 3.99 5.96 3.77
N ALA A 160 2.98 5.76 2.94
CA ALA A 160 3.05 4.85 1.82
C ALA A 160 2.10 5.30 0.71
N SER A 161 2.27 4.72 -0.47
CA SER A 161 1.40 4.98 -1.62
C SER A 161 1.30 3.73 -2.47
N ASN A 162 0.09 3.26 -2.76
CA ASN A 162 -0.12 2.23 -3.75
C ASN A 162 -0.42 2.84 -5.13
N ILE A 163 0.55 2.70 -6.02
CA ILE A 163 0.53 3.36 -7.33
C ILE A 163 -0.07 2.47 -8.43
N GLY A 164 -0.50 1.25 -8.08
CA GLY A 164 -1.01 0.27 -9.02
C GLY A 164 -2.23 0.75 -9.82
N GLY A 165 -3.17 1.43 -9.16
CA GLY A 165 -4.33 2.03 -9.83
C GLY A 165 -3.94 3.11 -10.85
N GLY A 166 -2.98 3.97 -10.48
CA GLY A 166 -2.44 5.00 -11.37
C GLY A 166 -1.78 4.41 -12.61
N LEU A 167 -0.87 3.44 -12.41
CA LEU A 167 -0.21 2.72 -13.51
C LEU A 167 -1.22 2.05 -14.45
N TYR A 168 -2.24 1.40 -13.89
CA TYR A 168 -3.26 0.75 -14.69
C TYR A 168 -4.10 1.74 -15.50
N SER A 169 -4.40 2.92 -14.95
CA SER A 169 -5.07 3.99 -15.68
C SER A 169 -4.26 4.47 -16.89
N ILE A 170 -2.93 4.57 -16.75
CA ILE A 170 -2.04 4.90 -17.89
C ILE A 170 -2.14 3.80 -18.94
N TYR A 171 -2.06 2.53 -18.55
CA TYR A 171 -2.23 1.41 -19.47
C TYR A 171 -3.56 1.51 -20.25
N LEU A 172 -4.68 1.76 -19.58
CA LEU A 172 -5.99 1.84 -20.25
C LEU A 172 -6.06 2.97 -21.28
N ASP A 173 -5.41 4.10 -21.00
CA ASP A 173 -5.30 5.20 -21.96
C ASP A 173 -4.46 4.77 -23.19
N GLN A 174 -3.33 4.11 -22.95
CA GLN A 174 -2.46 3.62 -24.02
C GLN A 174 -3.06 2.43 -24.80
N HIS A 175 -3.92 1.63 -24.19
CA HIS A 175 -4.58 0.51 -24.84
C HIS A 175 -5.47 0.96 -26.01
N ARG A 176 -6.10 2.14 -25.89
CA ARG A 176 -6.85 2.78 -26.99
C ARG A 176 -5.95 3.15 -28.17
N ASN A 177 -4.67 3.29 -27.90
CA ASN A 177 -3.58 3.51 -28.84
C ASN A 177 -2.76 2.23 -29.02
N GLY A 178 -3.41 1.06 -29.09
CA GLY A 178 -2.87 -0.24 -29.53
C GLY A 178 -1.68 -0.81 -28.75
N VAL A 179 -1.54 -0.40 -27.48
CA VAL A 179 -0.74 -1.13 -26.49
C VAL A 179 -1.55 -2.33 -25.99
N ASP A 180 -0.98 -3.53 -26.02
CA ASP A 180 -1.70 -4.73 -25.53
C ASP A 180 -1.25 -5.18 -24.14
N GLY A 181 -0.11 -4.68 -23.65
CA GLY A 181 0.39 -5.04 -22.32
C GLY A 181 1.26 -3.98 -21.68
N MET A 182 1.34 -4.06 -20.36
CA MET A 182 2.26 -3.28 -19.54
C MET A 182 3.14 -4.23 -18.72
N LEU A 183 4.42 -3.87 -18.60
CA LEU A 183 5.41 -4.58 -17.82
C LEU A 183 5.97 -3.65 -16.76
N LEU A 184 6.14 -4.14 -15.53
CA LEU A 184 6.84 -3.45 -14.47
C LEU A 184 8.30 -3.91 -14.47
N ASN A 185 9.27 -2.99 -14.45
CA ASN A 185 10.66 -3.36 -14.20
C ASN A 185 10.89 -3.42 -12.69
N PHE A 186 11.14 -4.63 -12.18
CA PHE A 186 11.38 -4.86 -10.78
C PHE A 186 12.64 -5.71 -10.61
N ASN A 187 13.64 -5.20 -9.90
CA ASN A 187 14.96 -5.85 -9.77
C ASN A 187 15.58 -6.21 -11.13
N GLN A 188 15.56 -5.29 -12.09
CA GLN A 188 16.10 -5.48 -13.45
C GLN A 188 15.37 -6.55 -14.28
N ASN A 189 14.19 -6.98 -13.83
CA ASN A 189 13.36 -7.94 -14.54
C ASN A 189 12.02 -7.30 -14.89
N TYR A 190 11.63 -7.41 -16.17
CA TYR A 190 10.29 -7.01 -16.59
C TYR A 190 9.28 -8.11 -16.27
N VAL A 191 8.31 -7.79 -15.43
CA VAL A 191 7.22 -8.68 -15.02
C VAL A 191 5.88 -8.14 -15.54
N PRO A 192 4.94 -8.99 -15.97
CA PRO A 192 3.63 -8.52 -16.42
C PRO A 192 2.88 -7.76 -15.32
N PHE A 193 2.44 -6.55 -15.62
CA PHE A 193 1.50 -5.80 -14.79
C PHE A 193 0.09 -6.03 -15.35
N LEU A 194 -0.71 -6.81 -14.63
CA LEU A 194 -1.96 -7.36 -15.19
C LEU A 194 -3.22 -6.68 -14.67
N SER A 195 -3.16 -5.97 -13.55
CA SER A 195 -4.34 -5.33 -12.94
C SER A 195 -3.90 -4.39 -11.83
N PRO A 196 -4.79 -3.48 -11.35
CA PRO A 196 -4.52 -2.70 -10.14
C PRO A 196 -4.12 -3.59 -8.94
N ARG A 197 -4.72 -4.78 -8.82
CA ARG A 197 -4.38 -5.80 -7.80
C ARG A 197 -3.02 -6.47 -7.94
N THR A 198 -2.28 -6.20 -9.00
CA THR A 198 -0.84 -6.47 -8.99
C THR A 198 -0.21 -5.75 -7.79
N GLY A 199 -0.66 -4.52 -7.52
CA GLY A 199 -0.33 -3.73 -6.33
C GLY A 199 1.15 -3.40 -6.20
N VAL A 200 1.47 -2.13 -6.37
CA VAL A 200 2.84 -1.62 -6.35
C VAL A 200 2.90 -0.58 -5.25
N MET A 201 3.41 -1.02 -4.10
CA MET A 201 3.50 -0.23 -2.88
C MET A 201 4.82 0.51 -2.83
N GLN A 202 4.76 1.83 -2.75
CA GLN A 202 5.86 2.66 -2.36
C GLN A 202 5.83 2.87 -0.84
N ILE A 203 6.97 2.67 -0.19
CA ILE A 203 7.20 3.03 1.21
C ILE A 203 7.82 4.43 1.22
N GLY A 204 7.07 5.40 1.72
CA GLY A 204 7.48 6.80 1.77
C GLY A 204 8.32 7.13 3.01
N PRO A 205 8.85 8.37 3.07
CA PRO A 205 9.77 8.80 4.12
C PRO A 205 9.13 8.78 5.53
N SER A 206 7.81 8.93 5.64
CA SER A 206 7.10 8.97 6.92
C SER A 206 6.53 7.62 7.35
N PHE A 207 6.84 6.52 6.63
CA PHE A 207 6.46 5.18 7.07
C PHE A 207 7.16 4.79 8.37
N PHE A 208 8.41 5.27 8.50
CA PHE A 208 9.25 5.14 9.68
C PHE A 208 9.58 6.53 10.21
N ASP A 209 9.87 6.63 11.50
CA ASP A 209 10.41 7.85 12.09
C ASP A 209 11.65 7.58 12.94
N GLN A 210 12.31 8.65 13.38
CA GLN A 210 13.54 8.56 14.18
C GLN A 210 13.34 7.89 15.56
N THR A 211 12.10 7.62 15.95
CA THR A 211 11.76 6.94 17.21
C THR A 211 11.50 5.45 17.04
N ASP A 212 11.46 4.96 15.79
CA ASP A 212 11.36 3.53 15.49
C ASP A 212 12.61 2.78 16.00
N SER A 213 12.37 1.57 16.49
CA SER A 213 13.42 0.71 17.03
C SER A 213 12.96 -0.74 17.06
N LEU A 214 13.84 -1.66 16.66
CA LEU A 214 13.64 -3.10 16.80
C LEU A 214 14.36 -3.69 18.03
N ASP A 215 14.89 -2.85 18.92
CA ASP A 215 15.55 -3.34 20.14
C ASP A 215 14.52 -3.90 21.12
N THR A 216 14.27 -5.20 21.01
CA THR A 216 13.34 -5.94 21.87
C THR A 216 13.85 -6.13 23.31
N ASN A 217 15.11 -5.78 23.60
CA ASN A 217 15.65 -5.84 24.96
C ASN A 217 15.21 -4.66 25.82
N ASP A 218 14.87 -3.52 25.20
CA ASP A 218 14.31 -2.38 25.90
C ASP A 218 12.80 -2.58 26.13
N ALA A 219 12.47 -3.13 27.31
CA ALA A 219 11.09 -3.33 27.75
C ALA A 219 10.29 -2.02 27.89
N THR A 220 10.96 -0.87 28.11
CA THR A 220 10.28 0.42 28.28
C THR A 220 9.71 0.96 26.97
N ARG A 221 10.24 0.49 25.82
CA ARG A 221 9.80 0.87 24.47
C ARG A 221 8.82 -0.12 23.84
N ARG A 222 8.45 -1.19 24.55
CA ARG A 222 7.59 -2.26 24.06
C ARG A 222 6.23 -1.76 23.57
N GLY A 223 5.56 -0.91 24.35
CA GLY A 223 4.29 -0.28 23.97
C GLY A 223 4.44 0.53 22.69
N ARG A 224 5.41 1.44 22.64
CA ARG A 224 5.71 2.25 21.44
C ARG A 224 5.96 1.40 20.18
N ARG A 225 6.78 0.35 20.26
CA ARG A 225 7.03 -0.56 19.11
C ARG A 225 5.73 -1.20 18.61
N THR A 226 4.85 -1.57 19.53
CA THR A 226 3.53 -2.15 19.22
C THR A 226 2.66 -1.13 18.49
N VAL A 227 2.50 0.08 19.04
CA VAL A 227 1.72 1.17 18.40
C VAL A 227 2.22 1.46 16.99
N LYS A 228 3.54 1.53 16.79
CA LYS A 228 4.14 1.80 15.48
C LYS A 228 3.87 0.70 14.46
N SER A 229 3.93 -0.56 14.87
CA SER A 229 3.55 -1.69 14.02
C SER A 229 2.07 -1.68 13.67
N LEU A 230 1.18 -1.39 14.64
CA LEU A 230 -0.25 -1.26 14.38
C LEU A 230 -0.56 -0.13 13.39
N TYR A 231 0.11 1.02 13.54
CA TYR A 231 0.01 2.13 12.59
C TYR A 231 0.44 1.71 11.18
N ARG A 232 1.65 1.15 11.02
CA ARG A 232 2.15 0.74 9.70
C ARG A 232 1.28 -0.33 9.07
N LEU A 233 0.79 -1.31 9.83
CA LEU A 233 -0.19 -2.28 9.34
C LEU A 233 -1.46 -1.57 8.86
N SER A 234 -2.01 -0.63 9.62
CA SER A 234 -3.20 0.14 9.21
C SER A 234 -2.98 0.87 7.88
N VAL A 235 -1.79 1.46 7.68
CA VAL A 235 -1.38 2.09 6.42
C VAL A 235 -1.29 1.05 5.31
N LEU A 236 -0.67 -0.11 5.51
CA LEU A 236 -0.59 -1.15 4.48
C LEU A 236 -1.96 -1.66 4.04
N PHE A 237 -2.91 -1.82 4.96
CA PHE A 237 -4.29 -2.22 4.64
C PHE A 237 -5.06 -1.10 3.93
N HIS A 238 -4.87 0.15 4.36
CA HIS A 238 -5.38 1.32 3.66
C HIS A 238 -4.88 1.32 2.21
N GLU A 239 -3.56 1.26 2.00
CA GLU A 239 -2.97 1.34 0.67
C GLU A 239 -3.31 0.12 -0.19
N ALA A 240 -3.46 -1.06 0.40
CA ALA A 240 -3.98 -2.23 -0.31
C ALA A 240 -5.39 -1.99 -0.86
N ARG A 241 -6.22 -1.17 -0.19
CA ARG A 241 -7.56 -0.88 -0.68
C ARG A 241 -7.55 -0.12 -2.01
N HIS A 242 -6.52 0.68 -2.28
CA HIS A 242 -6.36 1.36 -3.56
C HIS A 242 -6.16 0.40 -4.75
N SER A 243 -5.91 -0.89 -4.50
CA SER A 243 -5.89 -1.93 -5.55
C SER A 243 -7.27 -2.45 -5.94
N ASP A 244 -8.32 -2.14 -5.19
CA ASP A 244 -9.71 -2.51 -5.50
C ASP A 244 -10.39 -1.44 -6.36
N GLY A 245 -11.54 -1.76 -6.96
CA GLY A 245 -12.31 -0.83 -7.79
C GLY A 245 -12.37 -1.27 -9.25
N ASN A 246 -13.44 -0.87 -9.92
CA ASN A 246 -13.71 -1.14 -11.32
C ASN A 246 -14.64 -0.06 -11.92
N LEU A 247 -14.88 -0.16 -13.23
CA LEU A 247 -15.79 0.73 -13.96
C LEU A 247 -17.21 0.81 -13.35
N GLN A 248 -17.75 -0.28 -12.82
CA GLN A 248 -19.07 -0.30 -12.14
C GLN A 248 -19.02 0.44 -10.79
N ALA A 249 -17.92 0.37 -10.06
CA ALA A 249 -17.66 1.16 -8.86
C ALA A 249 -17.49 2.66 -9.18
N GLY A 250 -17.36 3.02 -10.46
CA GLY A 250 -17.08 4.38 -10.91
C GLY A 250 -15.62 4.80 -10.69
N THR A 251 -14.74 3.86 -10.37
CA THR A 251 -13.33 4.15 -10.06
C THR A 251 -12.43 2.96 -10.34
N LEU A 252 -11.23 3.17 -10.90
CA LEU A 252 -10.26 2.10 -11.21
C LEU A 252 -9.43 1.67 -9.99
N SER A 253 -9.44 2.50 -8.95
CA SER A 253 -8.83 2.32 -7.64
C SER A 253 -9.76 2.94 -6.60
N PHE A 254 -9.74 2.56 -5.32
CA PHE A 254 -10.46 3.31 -4.26
C PHE A 254 -9.78 4.67 -3.93
N ALA A 255 -9.49 5.46 -4.95
CA ALA A 255 -8.80 6.74 -4.87
C ALA A 255 -9.54 7.74 -3.98
N HIS A 256 -8.76 8.56 -3.29
CA HIS A 256 -9.27 9.67 -2.52
C HIS A 256 -9.85 10.77 -3.38
N LEU A 257 -10.77 11.51 -2.78
CA LEU A 257 -11.36 12.73 -3.31
C LEU A 257 -10.76 13.94 -2.59
N ASN A 258 -10.83 15.09 -3.26
CA ASN A 258 -10.49 16.35 -2.63
C ASN A 258 -11.44 16.62 -1.46
N CYS A 259 -10.88 16.84 -0.28
CA CYS A 259 -11.65 17.13 0.91
C CYS A 259 -12.40 18.47 0.75
N PRO A 260 -13.71 18.51 1.01
CA PRO A 260 -14.50 19.72 0.92
C PRO A 260 -14.22 20.65 2.10
N ALA A 261 -14.44 21.95 1.90
CA ALA A 261 -14.55 22.87 3.02
C ALA A 261 -15.84 22.61 3.81
N SER A 262 -15.73 22.07 5.02
CA SER A 262 -16.87 21.76 5.90
C SER A 262 -16.44 21.76 7.37
N GLU A 263 -17.40 21.84 8.30
CA GLU A 263 -17.10 21.85 9.74
C GLU A 263 -16.52 20.53 10.27
N SER A 264 -16.68 19.42 9.54
CA SER A 264 -16.19 18.09 9.93
C SER A 264 -14.79 17.77 9.41
N ILE A 265 -14.26 18.58 8.49
CA ILE A 265 -12.94 18.40 7.87
C ILE A 265 -11.99 19.45 8.44
N ALA A 266 -10.83 19.00 8.93
CA ALA A 266 -9.79 19.90 9.44
C ALA A 266 -9.25 20.80 8.31
N GLU A 267 -8.92 22.05 8.63
CA GLU A 267 -8.56 23.08 7.65
C GLU A 267 -7.36 22.66 6.78
N GLU A 268 -6.41 21.94 7.37
CA GLU A 268 -5.22 21.41 6.71
C GLU A 268 -5.51 20.39 5.60
N TYR A 269 -6.69 19.76 5.61
CA TYR A 269 -7.07 18.78 4.58
C TYR A 269 -7.87 19.40 3.44
N ILE A 270 -8.44 20.59 3.60
CA ILE A 270 -9.34 21.19 2.61
C ILE A 270 -8.63 21.34 1.26
N GLY A 271 -9.26 20.79 0.20
CA GLY A 271 -8.73 20.79 -1.17
C GLY A 271 -7.64 19.75 -1.44
N LEU A 272 -7.16 19.04 -0.41
CA LEU A 272 -6.25 17.92 -0.58
C LEU A 272 -7.04 16.64 -0.91
N PRO A 273 -6.53 15.79 -1.80
CA PRO A 273 -7.12 14.50 -2.15
C PRO A 273 -6.84 13.47 -1.05
N ALA A 274 -7.47 13.69 0.10
CA ALA A 274 -7.23 12.96 1.34
C ALA A 274 -8.54 12.56 2.03
N CYS A 275 -9.66 12.51 1.29
CA CYS A 275 -10.96 12.14 1.84
C CYS A 275 -11.63 11.00 1.08
N ASP A 276 -12.47 10.23 1.78
CA ASP A 276 -13.28 9.16 1.21
C ASP A 276 -14.77 9.46 1.28
N ASP A 277 -15.51 9.23 0.20
CA ASP A 277 -16.98 9.30 0.17
C ASP A 277 -17.67 7.92 0.26
N LYS A 278 -16.88 6.85 0.44
CA LYS A 278 -17.36 5.48 0.56
C LYS A 278 -17.15 4.94 1.96
N ALA A 279 -18.14 4.22 2.47
CA ALA A 279 -18.05 3.49 3.72
C ALA A 279 -16.97 2.41 3.72
N ASN A 280 -16.60 1.92 2.55
CA ASN A 280 -15.49 1.01 2.36
C ASN A 280 -14.31 1.65 1.62
N GLY A 281 -14.11 2.97 1.78
CA GLY A 281 -12.90 3.67 1.35
C GLY A 281 -11.64 3.22 2.09
N ALA A 282 -10.48 3.64 1.58
CA ALA A 282 -9.18 3.24 2.11
C ALA A 282 -8.94 3.72 3.55
N TYR A 283 -9.38 4.94 3.91
CA TYR A 283 -9.29 5.44 5.29
C TYR A 283 -10.13 4.59 6.24
N ASN A 284 -11.38 4.26 5.90
CA ASN A 284 -12.18 3.45 6.80
C ASN A 284 -11.62 2.02 6.94
N ILE A 285 -11.05 1.45 5.87
CA ILE A 285 -10.30 0.18 5.93
C ILE A 285 -9.18 0.28 6.97
N GLY A 286 -8.34 1.31 6.90
CA GLY A 286 -7.26 1.57 7.85
C GLY A 286 -7.75 1.74 9.30
N ALA A 287 -8.82 2.50 9.52
CA ALA A 287 -9.42 2.71 10.84
C ALA A 287 -9.97 1.42 11.45
N GLN A 288 -10.72 0.63 10.68
CA GLN A 288 -11.34 -0.58 11.20
C GLN A 288 -10.29 -1.66 11.54
N ILE A 289 -9.22 -1.79 10.75
CA ILE A 289 -8.16 -2.74 11.12
C ILE A 289 -7.43 -2.30 12.37
N LEU A 290 -7.17 -1.00 12.53
CA LEU A 290 -6.56 -0.47 13.74
C LEU A 290 -7.43 -0.76 14.97
N THR A 291 -8.74 -0.53 14.87
CA THR A 291 -9.72 -0.84 15.93
C THR A 291 -9.73 -2.33 16.30
N ALA A 292 -9.68 -3.20 15.29
CA ALA A 292 -9.66 -4.64 15.49
C ALA A 292 -8.36 -5.10 16.16
N MET A 293 -7.21 -4.55 15.74
CA MET A 293 -5.90 -4.96 16.23
C MET A 293 -5.46 -4.26 17.52
N GLU A 294 -6.15 -3.20 17.95
CA GLU A 294 -5.88 -2.50 19.22
C GLU A 294 -5.91 -3.46 20.43
N GLY A 295 -6.63 -4.58 20.37
CA GLY A 295 -6.60 -5.62 21.41
C GLY A 295 -5.20 -6.18 21.71
N ILE A 296 -4.25 -6.08 20.77
CA ILE A 296 -2.84 -6.39 21.03
C ILE A 296 -2.28 -5.50 22.14
N CYS A 297 -2.70 -4.23 22.20
CA CYS A 297 -2.23 -3.27 23.18
C CYS A 297 -2.80 -3.49 24.59
N ASP A 298 -3.89 -4.24 24.77
CA ASP A 298 -4.60 -4.36 26.06
C ASP A 298 -3.70 -4.84 27.22
N SER A 299 -2.65 -5.60 26.93
CA SER A 299 -1.69 -6.12 27.92
C SER A 299 -0.27 -5.55 27.82
N ILE A 300 -0.04 -4.64 26.87
CA ILE A 300 1.31 -4.20 26.48
C ILE A 300 1.47 -2.68 26.59
N CYS A 301 0.46 -1.95 26.17
CA CYS A 301 0.53 -0.51 25.97
C CYS A 301 0.14 0.21 27.26
N SER A 302 0.86 1.28 27.60
CA SER A 302 0.47 2.17 28.68
C SER A 302 -0.69 3.07 28.23
N PRO A 303 -1.36 3.79 29.16
CA PRO A 303 -2.38 4.77 28.80
C PRO A 303 -1.90 5.79 27.76
N ARG A 304 -0.61 6.16 27.79
CA ARG A 304 -0.02 7.07 26.81
C ARG A 304 -0.04 6.48 25.39
N GLU A 305 0.32 5.21 25.25
CA GLU A 305 0.32 4.55 23.94
C GLU A 305 -1.09 4.33 23.39
N LEU A 306 -2.05 4.03 24.26
CA LEU A 306 -3.46 3.95 23.88
C LEU A 306 -3.98 5.29 23.36
N SER A 307 -3.65 6.42 24.01
CA SER A 307 -4.02 7.75 23.51
C SER A 307 -3.39 8.08 22.15
N VAL A 308 -2.21 7.52 21.84
CA VAL A 308 -1.60 7.69 20.49
C VAL A 308 -2.40 6.89 19.44
N ILE A 309 -2.79 5.65 19.74
CA ILE A 309 -3.65 4.86 18.83
C ILE A 309 -4.99 5.55 18.60
N GLU A 310 -5.61 6.06 19.67
CA GLU A 310 -6.87 6.80 19.58
C GLU A 310 -6.73 8.05 18.71
N ALA A 311 -5.65 8.83 18.88
CA ALA A 311 -5.37 9.99 18.03
C ALA A 311 -5.20 9.60 16.56
N ILE A 312 -4.47 8.54 16.25
CA ILE A 312 -4.32 8.01 14.88
C ILE A 312 -5.68 7.59 14.32
N HIS A 313 -6.50 6.89 15.10
CA HIS A 313 -7.81 6.45 14.67
C HIS A 313 -8.73 7.63 14.35
N LEU A 314 -8.79 8.64 15.23
CA LEU A 314 -9.57 9.85 15.01
C LEU A 314 -9.08 10.64 13.79
N ASP A 315 -7.77 10.71 13.58
CA ASP A 315 -7.16 11.34 12.40
C ASP A 315 -7.56 10.63 11.11
N VAL A 316 -7.65 9.30 11.11
CA VAL A 316 -8.12 8.54 9.95
C VAL A 316 -9.62 8.74 9.71
N LEU A 317 -10.43 8.74 10.77
CA LEU A 317 -11.89 8.92 10.66
C LEU A 317 -12.31 10.34 10.26
N SER A 318 -11.53 11.35 10.61
CA SER A 318 -11.81 12.76 10.26
C SER A 318 -11.82 13.03 8.76
N ARG A 319 -11.33 12.08 7.95
CA ARG A 319 -11.24 12.14 6.48
C ARG A 319 -12.38 11.42 5.76
N LEU A 320 -13.38 10.92 6.49
CA LEU A 320 -14.55 10.27 5.91
C LEU A 320 -15.69 11.29 5.72
N LEU A 321 -16.22 11.37 4.49
CA LEU A 321 -17.30 12.29 4.10
C LEU A 321 -18.69 11.67 4.18
N ILE A 322 -18.79 10.51 4.81
CA ILE A 322 -20.03 9.75 4.94
C ILE A 322 -20.68 10.09 6.29
N ASP A 323 -21.92 10.55 6.22
CA ASP A 323 -22.78 10.68 7.40
C ASP A 323 -23.42 9.32 7.73
N ASP A 324 -23.99 9.18 8.94
CA ASP A 324 -24.76 8.04 9.49
C ASP A 324 -26.01 7.58 8.67
N THR A 325 -26.08 7.96 7.39
CA THR A 325 -26.97 7.38 6.37
C THR A 325 -26.61 5.91 6.08
N PRO A 326 -27.45 5.14 5.33
CA PRO A 326 -27.08 3.78 4.95
C PRO A 326 -25.72 3.79 4.25
N ALA A 327 -24.74 3.12 4.85
CA ALA A 327 -23.35 3.12 4.41
C ALA A 327 -23.22 2.96 2.89
N ASN A 328 -22.62 3.95 2.23
CA ASN A 328 -22.40 3.95 0.79
C ASN A 328 -21.21 3.03 0.43
N TYR A 329 -21.48 1.74 0.30
CA TYR A 329 -20.47 0.77 -0.13
C TYR A 329 -20.26 0.84 -1.65
N GLY A 330 -19.03 1.15 -2.07
CA GLY A 330 -18.61 0.95 -3.46
C GLY A 330 -18.35 -0.54 -3.75
N ASP A 331 -18.43 -0.96 -5.00
CA ASP A 331 -18.03 -2.31 -5.41
C ASP A 331 -16.50 -2.48 -5.25
N PRO A 332 -16.02 -3.37 -4.36
CA PRO A 332 -14.61 -3.59 -4.11
C PRO A 332 -13.95 -4.57 -5.10
N SER A 333 -14.69 -5.11 -6.06
CA SER A 333 -14.09 -6.04 -7.02
C SER A 333 -13.12 -5.29 -7.96
N PRO A 334 -12.00 -5.92 -8.34
CA PRO A 334 -10.99 -5.25 -9.15
C PRO A 334 -11.44 -5.17 -10.60
N GLU A 335 -10.87 -4.23 -11.34
CA GLU A 335 -11.01 -4.21 -12.79
C GLU A 335 -10.48 -5.50 -13.41
N ALA A 336 -11.04 -5.89 -14.56
CA ALA A 336 -10.69 -7.13 -15.22
C ALA A 336 -9.18 -7.22 -15.53
N SER A 337 -8.55 -8.31 -15.10
CA SER A 337 -7.14 -8.55 -15.38
C SER A 337 -6.85 -8.65 -16.87
N LEU A 338 -5.71 -8.10 -17.28
CA LEU A 338 -5.16 -8.25 -18.61
C LEU A 338 -4.77 -9.70 -18.87
N ARG A 339 -4.74 -10.05 -20.14
CA ARG A 339 -4.19 -11.35 -20.56
C ARG A 339 -2.67 -11.31 -20.41
N PRO A 340 -2.05 -12.35 -19.83
CA PRO A 340 -0.59 -12.48 -19.86
C PRO A 340 -0.07 -12.49 -21.31
N ILE A 341 1.02 -11.77 -21.55
CA ILE A 341 1.68 -11.71 -22.87
C ILE A 341 3.08 -12.30 -22.74
N ASP A 342 3.44 -13.22 -23.64
CA ASP A 342 4.80 -13.74 -23.76
C ASP A 342 5.69 -12.70 -24.44
N THR A 343 6.63 -12.12 -23.68
CA THR A 343 7.49 -11.04 -24.16
C THR A 343 8.71 -11.54 -24.95
N ARG A 344 8.97 -12.86 -25.00
CA ARG A 344 10.20 -13.42 -25.60
C ARG A 344 10.33 -13.17 -27.11
N SER A 345 9.24 -12.86 -27.79
CA SER A 345 9.23 -12.60 -29.24
C SER A 345 9.44 -11.13 -29.63
N TYR A 346 9.49 -10.22 -28.66
CA TYR A 346 9.48 -8.77 -28.91
C TYR A 346 10.87 -8.14 -28.86
N GLU A 347 11.09 -7.10 -29.66
CA GLU A 347 12.29 -6.25 -29.61
C GLU A 347 12.16 -5.24 -28.46
N ILE A 348 13.11 -5.25 -27.51
CA ILE A 348 13.16 -4.26 -26.42
C ILE A 348 13.81 -2.98 -26.95
N ILE A 349 13.07 -1.88 -26.92
CA ILE A 349 13.54 -0.54 -27.28
C ILE A 349 13.91 0.19 -25.99
N PRO A 350 15.17 0.59 -25.80
CA PRO A 350 15.55 1.41 -24.64
C PRO A 350 14.77 2.72 -24.59
N GLU A 351 14.64 3.26 -23.39
CA GLU A 351 14.13 4.62 -23.18
C GLU A 351 14.95 5.64 -24.01
N GLN A 352 14.27 6.62 -24.62
CA GLN A 352 14.87 7.61 -25.53
C GLN A 352 15.02 8.98 -24.92
#